data_AF-A0A368QSX8-F1
#
_entry.id   AF-A0A368QSX8-F1
#
_cell.length_a   1.000
_cell.length_b   1.000
_cell.length_c   1.000
_cell.angle_alpha   90.00
_cell.angle_beta   90.00
_cell.angle_gamma   90.00
#
_symmetry.space_group_name_H-M   'P 1'
#
loop_
_entity.id
_entity.type
_entity.pdbx_description
1 polymer ?
#
loop_
_entity_poly.entity_id
_entity_poly.type
_entity_poly.pdbx_seq_one_letter_code
_entity_poly.pdbx_strand_id
1 'polypeptide(L)'
;MPRLTPADATLILDHALGDPSVPAAAAHALLAALPFPSDPTPRLRRAVLLRRLAADPVSASALDTLHLLASLPASPSPSPSPIAAAHIAVAGFLAASAPDFDAAAAALFARPDGRVRRAVDEGGSRALASDDAVATVEQFEAAVGNSFSQVVLRGLWGDRDAAEERVRELLAAEWAGMGPSLLEVAAERIVGDVAVGTWRDADEATRAKFRVLGT
;
A
#
# COMPACT_ATOMS: atom_id res chain seq x y z
N MET A 1 17.62 -20.91 25.77
CA MET A 1 16.91 -20.35 24.61
C MET A 1 17.84 -19.33 23.96
N PRO A 2 18.32 -19.54 22.72
CA PRO A 2 19.05 -18.50 22.01
C PRO A 2 18.14 -17.27 21.91
N ARG A 3 18.68 -16.09 22.23
CA ARG A 3 17.92 -14.83 22.12
C ARG A 3 17.85 -14.45 20.65
N LEU A 4 16.64 -14.18 20.18
CA LEU A 4 16.37 -13.73 18.82
C LEU A 4 17.12 -12.40 18.61
N THR A 5 18.00 -12.34 17.61
CA THR A 5 18.80 -11.13 17.36
C THR A 5 17.97 -10.07 16.64
N PRO A 6 18.36 -8.78 16.66
CA PRO A 6 17.68 -7.76 15.86
C PRO A 6 17.68 -8.06 14.34
N ALA A 7 18.70 -8.76 13.86
CA ALA A 7 18.78 -9.20 12.47
C ALA A 7 17.71 -10.28 12.17
N ASP A 8 17.55 -11.26 13.07
CA ASP A 8 16.52 -12.30 12.93
C ASP A 8 15.11 -11.68 12.97
N ALA A 9 14.88 -10.72 13.86
CA ALA A 9 13.61 -10.00 13.95
C ALA A 9 13.28 -9.26 12.64
N THR A 10 14.29 -8.64 12.02
CA THR A 10 14.16 -7.96 10.73
C THR A 10 13.75 -8.92 9.62
N LEU A 11 14.37 -10.10 9.56
CA LEU A 11 14.05 -11.13 8.57
C LEU A 11 12.62 -11.65 8.73
N ILE A 12 12.20 -11.91 9.98
CA ILE A 12 10.84 -12.38 10.29
C ILE A 12 9.80 -11.31 9.91
N LEU A 13 10.05 -10.04 10.26
CA LEU A 13 9.15 -8.94 9.93
C LEU A 13 9.07 -8.71 8.41
N ASP A 14 10.21 -8.72 7.70
CA ASP A 14 10.24 -8.53 6.24
C ASP A 14 9.44 -9.61 5.51
N HIS A 15 9.57 -10.86 5.94
CA HIS A 15 8.80 -11.98 5.41
C HIS A 15 7.31 -11.87 5.73
N ALA A 16 6.95 -11.79 7.02
CA ALA A 16 5.56 -11.84 7.45
C ALA A 16 4.74 -10.62 6.99
N LEU A 17 5.36 -9.42 6.95
CA LEU A 17 4.66 -8.22 6.50
C LEU A 17 4.56 -8.15 4.98
N GLY A 18 5.54 -8.70 4.26
CA GLY A 18 5.58 -8.75 2.80
C GLY A 18 4.66 -9.79 2.17
N ASP A 19 4.19 -10.79 2.93
CA ASP A 19 3.27 -11.80 2.43
C ASP A 19 1.80 -11.46 2.73
N PRO A 20 0.98 -11.07 1.73
CA PRO A 20 -0.44 -10.74 1.95
C PRO A 20 -1.28 -11.91 2.49
N SER A 21 -0.82 -13.17 2.37
CA SER A 21 -1.50 -14.34 2.92
C SER A 21 -1.47 -14.39 4.46
N VAL A 22 -0.48 -13.74 5.09
CA VAL A 22 -0.38 -13.66 6.55
C VAL A 22 -1.52 -12.77 7.07
N PRO A 23 -2.35 -13.26 8.02
CA PRO A 23 -3.45 -12.49 8.58
C PRO A 23 -3.01 -11.18 9.22
N ALA A 24 -3.80 -10.12 9.06
CA ALA A 24 -3.48 -8.80 9.60
C ALA A 24 -3.22 -8.82 11.12
N ALA A 25 -4.00 -9.59 11.89
CA ALA A 25 -3.79 -9.74 13.32
C ALA A 25 -2.42 -10.36 13.67
N ALA A 26 -1.97 -11.35 12.90
CA ALA A 26 -0.66 -11.98 13.09
C ALA A 26 0.48 -11.00 12.74
N ALA A 27 0.34 -10.28 11.62
CA ALA A 27 1.28 -9.23 11.23
C ALA A 27 1.43 -8.14 12.31
N HIS A 28 0.31 -7.67 12.88
CA HIS A 28 0.32 -6.69 13.97
C HIS A 28 0.94 -7.25 15.26
N ALA A 29 0.63 -8.51 15.60
CA ALA A 29 1.23 -9.16 16.76
C ALA A 29 2.75 -9.28 16.63
N LEU A 30 3.26 -9.60 15.44
CA LEU A 30 4.70 -9.65 15.16
C LEU A 30 5.35 -8.26 15.26
N LEU A 31 4.72 -7.23 14.72
CA LEU A 31 5.19 -5.84 14.85
C LEU A 31 5.25 -5.38 16.32
N ALA A 32 4.31 -5.83 17.16
CA ALA A 32 4.29 -5.50 18.58
C ALA A 32 5.29 -6.32 19.41
N ALA A 33 5.55 -7.57 19.01
CA ALA A 33 6.38 -8.50 19.77
C ALA A 33 7.87 -8.45 19.42
N LEU A 34 8.21 -8.06 18.19
CA LEU A 34 9.60 -8.05 17.70
C LEU A 34 10.20 -6.65 17.75
N PRO A 35 11.51 -6.53 18.07
CA PRO A 35 12.19 -5.25 17.99
C PRO A 35 12.21 -4.78 16.54
N PHE A 36 11.74 -3.55 16.31
CA PHE A 36 11.79 -2.93 14.99
C PHE A 36 13.23 -2.46 14.69
N PRO A 37 13.78 -2.74 13.51
CA PRO A 37 15.14 -2.35 13.17
C PRO A 37 15.29 -0.83 13.11
N SER A 38 16.42 -0.31 13.61
CA SER A 38 16.73 1.12 13.53
C SER A 38 16.95 1.59 12.09
N ASP A 39 17.41 0.70 11.21
CA ASP A 39 17.53 0.96 9.78
C ASP A 39 16.77 -0.13 8.98
N PRO A 40 15.44 0.02 8.82
CA PRO A 40 14.62 -0.95 8.11
C PRO A 40 14.96 -0.93 6.62
N THR A 41 15.00 -2.12 6.01
CA THR A 41 15.20 -2.26 4.56
C THR A 41 14.08 -1.54 3.77
N PRO A 42 14.32 -1.09 2.52
CA PRO A 42 13.28 -0.49 1.69
C PRO A 42 12.05 -1.39 1.52
N ARG A 43 12.28 -2.71 1.41
CA ARG A 43 11.22 -3.73 1.33
C ARG A 43 10.38 -3.78 2.61
N LEU A 44 11.00 -3.81 3.78
CA LEU A 44 10.30 -3.79 5.07
C LEU A 44 9.49 -2.50 5.26
N ARG A 45 10.07 -1.34 4.89
CA ARG A 45 9.33 -0.05 4.93
C ARG A 45 8.09 -0.10 4.03
N ARG A 46 8.24 -0.59 2.80
CA ARG A 46 7.11 -0.79 1.86
C ARG A 46 6.06 -1.72 2.46
N ALA A 47 6.47 -2.88 2.98
CA ALA A 47 5.57 -3.86 3.59
C ALA A 47 4.71 -3.27 4.72
N VAL A 48 5.32 -2.51 5.63
CA VAL A 48 4.62 -1.83 6.73
C VAL A 48 3.58 -0.84 6.20
N LEU A 49 3.95 -0.03 5.20
CA LEU A 49 3.03 0.93 4.59
C LEU A 49 1.86 0.24 3.87
N LEU A 50 2.11 -0.84 3.13
CA LEU A 50 1.04 -1.62 2.49
C LEU A 50 0.09 -2.24 3.51
N ARG A 51 0.62 -2.77 4.63
CA ARG A 51 -0.21 -3.29 5.73
C ARG A 51 -1.07 -2.22 6.38
N ARG A 52 -0.51 -1.02 6.60
CA ARG A 52 -1.26 0.12 7.12
C ARG A 52 -2.36 0.54 6.16
N LEU A 53 -2.05 0.66 4.87
CA LEU A 53 -3.01 1.03 3.83
C LEU A 53 -4.13 -0.02 3.69
N ALA A 54 -3.81 -1.31 3.84
CA ALA A 54 -4.81 -2.37 3.80
C ALA A 54 -5.76 -2.38 5.01
N ALA A 55 -5.30 -1.91 6.17
CA ALA A 55 -6.12 -1.83 7.37
C ALA A 55 -7.08 -0.64 7.35
N ASP A 56 -6.67 0.47 6.71
CA ASP A 56 -7.47 1.69 6.59
C ASP A 56 -7.27 2.30 5.18
N PRO A 57 -7.98 1.77 4.17
CA PRO A 57 -7.72 2.09 2.76
C PRO A 57 -8.17 3.49 2.35
N VAL A 58 -9.21 4.03 2.98
CA VAL A 58 -9.83 5.31 2.61
C VAL A 58 -9.93 6.20 3.83
N SER A 59 -8.86 6.94 4.08
CA SER A 59 -8.77 7.95 5.15
C SER A 59 -7.73 9.02 4.83
N ALA A 60 -7.71 10.10 5.62
CA ALA A 60 -6.65 11.10 5.53
C ALA A 60 -5.25 10.50 5.76
N SER A 61 -5.16 9.46 6.61
CA SER A 61 -3.91 8.77 6.91
C SER A 61 -3.47 7.81 5.78
N ALA A 62 -4.43 7.32 4.98
CA ALA A 62 -4.15 6.60 3.75
C ALA A 62 -3.42 7.51 2.75
N LEU A 63 -3.81 8.78 2.61
CA LEU A 63 -3.10 9.74 1.76
C LEU A 63 -1.64 9.97 2.21
N ASP A 64 -1.37 9.99 3.52
CA ASP A 64 0.01 10.06 4.04
C ASP A 64 0.80 8.81 3.64
N THR A 65 0.17 7.65 3.78
CA THR A 65 0.77 6.35 3.47
C THR A 65 1.08 6.23 1.97
N LEU A 66 0.18 6.65 1.09
CA LEU A 66 0.37 6.68 -0.36
C LEU A 66 1.51 7.62 -0.77
N HIS A 67 1.63 8.78 -0.10
CA HIS A 67 2.73 9.71 -0.36
C HIS A 67 4.08 9.11 0.06
N LEU A 68 4.13 8.46 1.22
CA LEU A 68 5.34 7.76 1.69
C LEU A 68 5.70 6.60 0.74
N LEU A 69 4.72 5.82 0.29
CA LEU A 69 4.94 4.75 -0.70
C LEU A 69 5.52 5.30 -2.00
N ALA A 70 4.98 6.42 -2.50
CA ALA A 70 5.49 7.07 -3.69
C ALA A 70 6.94 7.54 -3.53
N SER A 71 7.36 7.91 -2.32
CA SER A 71 8.75 8.35 -2.04
C SER A 71 9.77 7.21 -1.98
N LEU A 72 9.32 5.96 -1.86
CA LEU A 72 10.21 4.81 -1.84
C LEU A 72 10.75 4.51 -3.26
N PRO A 73 11.97 3.95 -3.39
CA PRO A 73 12.51 3.53 -4.68
C PRO A 73 11.51 2.62 -5.39
N ALA A 74 11.17 2.92 -6.64
CA ALA A 74 10.17 2.17 -7.40
C ALA A 74 10.46 0.66 -7.32
N SER A 75 9.41 -0.14 -7.11
CA SER A 75 9.57 -1.57 -7.31
C SER A 75 10.01 -1.79 -8.77
N PRO A 76 10.85 -2.80 -9.07
CA PRO A 76 11.32 -3.07 -10.43
C PRO A 76 10.21 -3.53 -11.41
N SER A 77 8.94 -3.29 -11.09
CA SER A 77 7.78 -3.66 -11.89
C SER A 77 7.67 -2.76 -13.15
N PRO A 78 7.34 -3.34 -14.32
CA PRO A 78 7.20 -2.60 -15.57
C PRO A 78 5.89 -1.81 -15.72
N SER A 79 5.00 -1.81 -14.72
CA SER A 79 3.69 -1.15 -14.78
C SER A 79 3.74 0.33 -14.36
N PRO A 80 2.96 1.23 -15.01
CA PRO A 80 2.77 2.59 -14.51
C PRO A 80 2.23 2.52 -13.08
N SER A 81 2.78 3.33 -12.18
CA SER A 81 2.48 3.22 -10.75
C SER A 81 0.99 3.48 -10.49
N PRO A 82 0.22 2.48 -9.99
CA PRO A 82 -1.19 2.68 -9.64
C PRO A 82 -1.38 3.58 -8.40
N ILE A 83 -0.28 4.08 -7.81
CA ILE A 83 -0.29 4.95 -6.63
C ILE A 83 -1.02 6.26 -6.92
N ALA A 84 -0.82 6.88 -8.10
CA ALA A 84 -1.54 8.10 -8.48
C ALA A 84 -3.06 7.87 -8.52
N ALA A 85 -3.51 6.79 -9.16
CA ALA A 85 -4.93 6.47 -9.25
C ALA A 85 -5.57 6.23 -7.87
N ALA A 86 -4.90 5.46 -7.00
CA ALA A 86 -5.36 5.26 -5.62
C ALA A 86 -5.39 6.57 -4.82
N HIS A 87 -4.37 7.43 -5.00
CA HIS A 87 -4.31 8.73 -4.32
C HIS A 87 -5.47 9.64 -4.71
N ILE A 88 -5.75 9.76 -6.01
CA ILE A 88 -6.86 10.56 -6.52
C ILE A 88 -8.20 9.98 -6.03
N ALA A 89 -8.37 8.66 -6.07
CA ALA A 89 -9.60 8.01 -5.60
C ALA A 89 -9.90 8.30 -4.13
N VAL A 90 -8.90 8.17 -3.26
CA VAL A 90 -9.04 8.48 -1.83
C VAL A 90 -9.29 9.99 -1.63
N ALA A 91 -8.52 10.86 -2.28
CA ALA A 91 -8.68 12.31 -2.12
C ALA A 91 -10.04 12.81 -2.65
N GLY A 92 -10.46 12.29 -3.80
CA GLY A 92 -11.74 12.61 -4.42
C GLY A 92 -12.91 12.17 -3.55
N PHE A 93 -12.86 10.96 -3.00
CA PHE A 93 -13.85 10.49 -2.02
C PHE A 93 -13.91 11.38 -0.79
N LEU A 94 -12.76 11.68 -0.17
CA LEU A 94 -12.73 12.52 1.04
C LEU A 94 -13.29 13.92 0.80
N ALA A 95 -13.03 14.52 -0.38
CA ALA A 95 -13.62 15.81 -0.75
C ALA A 95 -15.13 15.70 -1.03
N ALA A 96 -15.56 14.69 -1.79
CA ALA A 96 -16.96 14.47 -2.15
C ALA A 96 -17.84 14.18 -0.93
N SER A 97 -17.35 13.36 0.00
CA SER A 97 -18.08 12.96 1.20
C SER A 97 -18.00 13.98 2.34
N ALA A 98 -17.21 15.05 2.20
CA ALA A 98 -17.09 16.07 3.21
C ALA A 98 -18.41 16.88 3.35
N PRO A 99 -18.79 17.26 4.59
CA PRO A 99 -19.94 18.13 4.81
C PRO A 99 -19.73 19.50 4.17
N ASP A 100 -18.51 20.02 4.26
CA ASP A 100 -18.04 21.21 3.55
C ASP A 100 -17.15 20.78 2.38
N PHE A 101 -17.76 20.68 1.19
CA PHE A 101 -17.06 20.28 -0.02
C PHE A 101 -15.98 21.30 -0.40
N ASP A 102 -16.29 22.60 -0.32
CA ASP A 102 -15.39 23.65 -0.78
C ASP A 102 -14.12 23.69 0.09
N ALA A 103 -14.27 23.59 1.41
CA ALA A 103 -13.12 23.53 2.32
C ALA A 103 -12.27 22.27 2.09
N ALA A 104 -12.91 21.11 1.88
CA ALA A 104 -12.19 19.86 1.66
C ALA A 104 -11.48 19.83 0.29
N ALA A 105 -12.17 20.28 -0.77
CA ALA A 105 -11.60 20.42 -2.10
C ALA A 105 -10.44 21.44 -2.09
N ALA A 106 -10.58 22.54 -1.34
CA ALA A 106 -9.49 23.52 -1.20
C ALA A 106 -8.26 22.92 -0.52
N ALA A 107 -8.44 22.18 0.58
CA ALA A 107 -7.33 21.55 1.31
C ALA A 107 -6.63 20.45 0.49
N LEU A 108 -7.38 19.68 -0.30
CA LEU A 108 -6.86 18.54 -1.04
C LEU A 108 -6.34 18.91 -2.43
N PHE A 109 -6.94 19.89 -3.11
CA PHE A 109 -6.69 20.16 -4.53
C PHE A 109 -6.29 21.61 -4.86
N ALA A 110 -6.76 22.63 -4.12
CA ALA A 110 -6.62 24.03 -4.56
C ALA A 110 -5.22 24.65 -4.43
N ARG A 111 -4.94 25.66 -5.27
CA ARG A 111 -3.69 26.46 -5.22
C ARG A 111 -3.55 27.31 -3.94
N PRO A 112 -2.31 27.60 -3.50
CA PRO A 112 -1.05 27.03 -3.97
C PRO A 112 -0.71 25.69 -3.28
N ASP A 113 -1.31 25.41 -2.12
CA ASP A 113 -0.87 24.37 -1.18
C ASP A 113 -1.69 23.07 -1.23
N GLY A 114 -2.53 22.86 -2.25
CA GLY A 114 -3.37 21.67 -2.38
C GLY A 114 -2.54 20.40 -2.31
N ARG A 115 -2.94 19.46 -1.45
CA ARG A 115 -2.15 18.25 -1.16
C ARG A 115 -1.80 17.44 -2.42
N VAL A 116 -2.78 17.18 -3.27
CA VAL A 116 -2.59 16.47 -4.56
C VAL A 116 -1.73 17.33 -5.49
N ARG A 117 -1.94 18.65 -5.49
CA ARG A 117 -1.17 19.58 -6.31
C ARG A 117 0.30 19.62 -5.93
N ARG A 118 0.66 19.70 -4.65
CA ARG A 118 2.07 19.64 -4.21
C ARG A 118 2.75 18.34 -4.61
N ALA A 119 2.00 17.23 -4.62
CA ALA A 119 2.51 15.96 -5.15
C ALA A 119 2.80 16.01 -6.66
N VAL A 120 2.13 16.89 -7.41
CA VAL A 120 2.28 17.06 -8.87
C VAL A 120 3.30 18.16 -9.23
N ASP A 121 3.21 19.36 -8.63
CA ASP A 121 3.89 20.59 -9.06
C ASP A 121 5.26 20.84 -8.39
N GLU A 122 5.46 20.48 -7.11
CA GLU A 122 6.65 20.88 -6.33
C GLU A 122 7.85 19.90 -6.42
N GLY A 123 7.89 19.04 -7.43
CA GLY A 123 8.85 17.94 -7.47
C GLY A 123 8.50 16.81 -6.50
N GLY A 124 7.21 16.69 -6.15
CA GLY A 124 6.65 15.51 -5.51
C GLY A 124 6.97 14.24 -6.32
N SER A 125 6.90 13.07 -5.67
CA SER A 125 7.30 11.82 -6.32
C SER A 125 6.62 11.70 -7.69
N ARG A 126 7.42 11.50 -8.75
CA ARG A 126 6.95 11.30 -10.13
C ARG A 126 5.90 10.20 -10.26
N ALA A 127 5.80 9.31 -9.27
CA ALA A 127 4.77 8.28 -9.18
C ALA A 127 3.35 8.83 -8.90
N LEU A 128 3.21 10.07 -8.43
CA LEU A 128 1.93 10.76 -8.17
C LEU A 128 1.54 11.73 -9.30
N ALA A 129 2.50 12.13 -10.14
CA ALA A 129 2.26 12.99 -11.28
C ALA A 129 1.73 12.18 -12.48
N SER A 130 0.45 12.35 -12.78
CA SER A 130 -0.27 11.75 -13.92
C SER A 130 -1.15 12.81 -14.57
N ASP A 131 -1.33 12.73 -15.89
CA ASP A 131 -2.25 13.62 -16.62
C ASP A 131 -3.69 13.53 -16.05
N ASP A 132 -4.11 12.33 -15.63
CA ASP A 132 -5.40 12.12 -14.96
C ASP A 132 -5.45 12.79 -13.58
N ALA A 133 -4.32 12.82 -12.86
CA ALA A 133 -4.21 13.53 -11.58
C ALA A 133 -4.36 15.03 -11.76
N VAL A 134 -3.69 15.59 -12.77
CA VAL A 134 -3.78 17.01 -13.12
C VAL A 134 -5.21 17.38 -13.51
N ALA A 135 -5.82 16.62 -14.40
CA ALA A 135 -7.19 16.86 -14.84
C ALA A 135 -8.19 16.79 -13.67
N THR A 136 -7.98 15.84 -12.74
CA THR A 136 -8.86 15.73 -11.55
C THR A 136 -8.68 16.92 -10.61
N VAL A 137 -7.43 17.38 -10.37
CA VAL A 137 -7.17 18.59 -9.59
C VAL A 137 -7.92 19.78 -10.18
N GLU A 138 -7.85 19.99 -11.49
CA GLU A 138 -8.53 21.09 -12.17
C GLU A 138 -10.05 21.01 -12.04
N GLN A 139 -10.64 19.81 -12.11
CA GLN A 139 -12.07 19.59 -11.92
C GLN A 139 -12.54 19.96 -10.51
N PHE A 140 -11.80 19.53 -9.47
CA PHE A 140 -12.12 19.86 -8.09
C PHE A 140 -11.92 21.35 -7.79
N GLU A 141 -10.87 21.98 -8.33
CA GLU A 141 -10.66 23.43 -8.24
C GLU A 141 -11.83 24.21 -8.89
N ALA A 142 -12.26 23.81 -10.09
CA ALA A 142 -13.35 24.46 -10.81
C ALA A 142 -14.73 24.25 -10.17
N ALA A 143 -14.88 23.23 -9.33
CA ALA A 143 -16.10 22.96 -8.60
C ALA A 143 -16.27 23.81 -7.33
N VAL A 144 -15.22 24.48 -6.86
CA VAL A 144 -15.29 25.33 -5.67
C VAL A 144 -16.28 26.48 -5.89
N GLY A 145 -17.29 26.58 -5.04
CA GLY A 145 -18.37 27.57 -5.17
C GLY A 145 -19.35 27.32 -6.34
N ASN A 146 -19.24 26.19 -7.05
CA ASN A 146 -20.13 25.82 -8.15
C ASN A 146 -20.98 24.60 -7.77
N SER A 147 -22.21 24.86 -7.31
CA SER A 147 -23.13 23.84 -6.79
C SER A 147 -23.44 22.72 -7.79
N PHE A 148 -23.54 23.02 -9.10
CA PHE A 148 -23.80 22.00 -10.12
C PHE A 148 -22.61 21.04 -10.24
N SER A 149 -21.39 21.59 -10.37
CA SER A 149 -20.16 20.78 -10.44
C SER A 149 -19.95 19.95 -9.18
N GLN A 150 -20.28 20.49 -8.00
CA GLN A 150 -20.23 19.75 -6.74
C GLN A 150 -21.16 18.53 -6.75
N VAL A 151 -22.40 18.67 -7.24
CA VAL A 151 -23.34 17.54 -7.34
C VAL A 151 -22.79 16.45 -8.26
N VAL A 152 -22.21 16.83 -9.40
CA VAL A 152 -21.59 15.89 -10.34
C VAL A 152 -20.41 15.16 -9.69
N LEU A 153 -19.48 15.88 -9.06
CA LEU A 153 -18.31 15.28 -8.41
C LEU A 153 -18.68 14.42 -7.21
N ARG A 154 -19.72 14.79 -6.45
CA ARG A 154 -20.26 13.94 -5.39
C ARG A 154 -20.82 12.63 -5.92
N GLY A 155 -21.48 12.65 -7.07
CA GLY A 155 -21.94 11.42 -7.74
C GLY A 155 -20.80 10.57 -8.27
N LEU A 156 -19.73 11.19 -8.77
CA LEU A 156 -18.60 10.50 -9.38
C LEU A 156 -17.64 9.89 -8.34
N TRP A 157 -17.38 10.60 -7.24
CA TRP A 157 -16.35 10.24 -6.26
C TRP A 157 -16.91 9.85 -4.89
N GLY A 158 -18.21 10.03 -4.64
CA GLY A 158 -18.81 9.76 -3.33
C GLY A 158 -18.97 8.26 -3.00
N ASP A 159 -18.63 7.36 -3.91
CA ASP A 159 -18.65 5.92 -3.68
C ASP A 159 -17.38 5.45 -2.97
N ARG A 160 -17.54 5.01 -1.72
CA ARG A 160 -16.44 4.49 -0.90
C ARG A 160 -15.88 3.19 -1.48
N ASP A 161 -16.72 2.30 -1.98
CA ASP A 161 -16.30 0.97 -2.45
C ASP A 161 -15.42 1.12 -3.70
N ALA A 162 -15.75 2.08 -4.58
CA ALA A 162 -14.93 2.42 -5.72
C ALA A 162 -13.55 2.98 -5.32
N ALA A 163 -13.47 3.79 -4.26
CA ALA A 163 -12.20 4.28 -3.74
C ALA A 163 -11.36 3.14 -3.11
N GLU A 164 -12.00 2.26 -2.35
CA GLU A 164 -11.36 1.08 -1.77
C GLU A 164 -10.86 0.10 -2.84
N GLU A 165 -11.59 -0.05 -3.96
CA GLU A 165 -11.16 -0.86 -5.11
C GLU A 165 -9.84 -0.37 -5.70
N ARG A 166 -9.69 0.94 -5.93
CA ARG A 166 -8.44 1.51 -6.46
C ARG A 166 -7.26 1.29 -5.53
N VAL A 167 -7.49 1.35 -4.22
CA VAL A 167 -6.47 1.02 -3.22
C VAL A 167 -6.14 -0.47 -3.26
N ARG A 168 -7.12 -1.35 -3.46
CA ARG A 168 -6.91 -2.80 -3.57
C ARG A 168 -6.12 -3.18 -4.83
N GLU A 169 -6.41 -2.55 -5.96
CA GLU A 169 -5.64 -2.70 -7.21
C GLU A 169 -4.17 -2.33 -7.01
N LEU A 170 -3.91 -1.18 -6.37
CA LEU A 170 -2.56 -0.76 -5.99
C LEU A 170 -1.88 -1.79 -5.09
N LEU A 171 -2.56 -2.19 -4.03
CA LEU A 171 -2.06 -3.13 -3.05
C LEU A 171 -1.64 -4.46 -3.70
N ALA A 172 -2.49 -5.02 -4.57
CA ALA A 172 -2.19 -6.22 -5.34
C ALA A 172 -0.94 -6.05 -6.23
N ALA A 173 -0.84 -4.92 -6.93
CA ALA A 173 0.31 -4.63 -7.78
C ALA A 173 1.63 -4.47 -6.98
N GLU A 174 1.58 -3.77 -5.84
CA GLU A 174 2.77 -3.55 -4.99
C GLU A 174 3.23 -4.86 -4.34
N TRP A 175 2.32 -5.67 -3.78
CA TRP A 175 2.71 -6.97 -3.21
C TRP A 175 3.27 -7.93 -4.27
N ALA A 176 2.69 -7.97 -5.47
CA ALA A 176 3.23 -8.77 -6.57
C ALA A 176 4.63 -8.28 -6.99
N GLY A 177 4.85 -6.97 -6.99
CA GLY A 177 6.12 -6.35 -7.37
C GLY A 177 7.21 -6.39 -6.30
N MET A 178 6.92 -6.80 -5.07
CA MET A 178 7.90 -6.83 -3.98
C MET A 178 8.97 -7.92 -4.19
N GLY A 179 8.64 -9.04 -4.83
CA GLY A 179 9.53 -10.21 -4.99
C GLY A 179 9.63 -11.06 -3.71
N PRO A 180 10.47 -12.11 -3.68
CA PRO A 180 10.65 -12.96 -2.50
C PRO A 180 11.44 -12.26 -1.39
N SER A 181 11.17 -12.64 -0.15
CA SER A 181 11.94 -12.26 1.04
C SER A 181 13.26 -13.05 1.12
N LEU A 182 14.23 -12.55 1.90
CA LEU A 182 15.49 -13.26 2.13
C LEU A 182 15.28 -14.63 2.81
N LEU A 183 14.25 -14.76 3.65
CA LEU A 183 13.91 -16.05 4.27
C LEU A 183 13.39 -17.05 3.24
N GLU A 184 12.57 -16.61 2.28
CA GLU A 184 12.11 -17.48 1.19
C GLU A 184 13.29 -17.92 0.31
N VAL A 185 14.16 -16.99 -0.09
CA VAL A 185 15.36 -17.31 -0.89
C VAL A 185 16.29 -18.28 -0.14
N ALA A 186 16.48 -18.08 1.17
CA ALA A 186 17.28 -18.97 2.00
C ALA A 186 16.63 -20.36 2.12
N ALA A 187 15.30 -20.42 2.30
CA ALA A 187 14.54 -21.66 2.35
C ALA A 187 14.66 -22.43 1.02
N GLU A 188 14.46 -21.77 -0.12
CA GLU A 188 14.64 -22.37 -1.46
C GLU A 188 16.03 -22.97 -1.64
N ARG A 189 17.07 -22.26 -1.19
CA ARG A 189 18.45 -22.77 -1.26
C ARG A 189 18.69 -24.01 -0.39
N ILE A 190 18.03 -24.10 0.76
CA ILE A 190 18.18 -25.22 1.71
C ILE A 190 17.39 -26.45 1.23
N VAL A 191 16.15 -26.26 0.78
CA VAL A 191 15.26 -27.37 0.39
C VAL A 191 15.52 -27.84 -1.05
N GLY A 192 16.18 -27.02 -1.87
CA GLY A 192 16.42 -27.29 -3.30
C GLY A 192 15.31 -26.71 -4.18
N ASP A 193 15.67 -26.38 -5.42
CA ASP A 193 14.77 -25.75 -6.40
C ASP A 193 13.47 -26.57 -6.54
N VAL A 194 12.30 -25.91 -6.58
CA VAL A 194 10.93 -26.48 -6.68
C VAL A 194 10.28 -26.93 -5.35
N ALA A 195 11.03 -27.20 -4.28
CA ALA A 195 10.43 -27.77 -3.07
C ALA A 195 9.55 -26.79 -2.27
N VAL A 196 9.89 -25.50 -2.26
CA VAL A 196 9.10 -24.45 -1.55
C VAL A 196 7.76 -24.20 -2.25
N GLY A 197 7.75 -24.11 -3.58
CA GLY A 197 6.51 -24.01 -4.37
C GLY A 197 5.61 -25.23 -4.16
N THR A 198 6.20 -26.43 -4.23
CA THR A 198 5.49 -27.69 -3.96
C THR A 198 4.89 -27.75 -2.55
N TRP A 199 5.56 -27.19 -1.55
CA TRP A 199 5.07 -27.14 -0.17
C TRP A 199 4.00 -26.06 0.06
N ARG A 200 4.14 -24.90 -0.57
CA ARG A 200 3.16 -23.81 -0.53
C ARG A 200 1.84 -24.24 -1.18
N ASP A 201 1.92 -24.95 -2.30
CA ASP A 201 0.76 -25.45 -3.05
C ASP A 201 0.21 -26.77 -2.50
N ALA A 202 0.91 -27.42 -1.57
CA ALA A 202 0.44 -28.62 -0.89
C ALA A 202 -0.77 -28.32 0.01
N ASP A 203 -1.79 -29.17 -0.10
CA ASP A 203 -2.93 -29.16 0.83
C ASP A 203 -2.54 -29.62 2.25
N GLU A 204 -3.43 -29.38 3.21
CA GLU A 204 -3.17 -29.68 4.63
C GLU A 204 -2.86 -31.17 4.85
N ALA A 205 -3.49 -32.06 4.07
CA ALA A 205 -3.26 -33.51 4.13
C ALA A 205 -1.85 -33.89 3.64
N THR A 206 -1.36 -33.22 2.60
CA THR A 206 -0.02 -33.41 2.04
C THR A 206 1.04 -32.86 2.98
N ARG A 207 0.83 -31.68 3.57
CA ARG A 207 1.73 -31.13 4.61
C ARG A 207 1.80 -32.03 5.85
N ALA A 208 0.67 -32.62 6.26
CA ALA A 208 0.63 -33.55 7.39
C ALA A 208 1.46 -34.82 7.13
N LYS A 209 1.42 -35.37 5.91
CA LYS A 209 2.22 -36.56 5.53
C LYS A 209 3.73 -36.29 5.59
N PHE A 210 4.19 -35.11 5.18
CA PHE A 210 5.61 -34.77 5.21
C PHE A 210 6.14 -34.42 6.61
N ARG A 211 5.28 -33.98 7.55
CA ARG A 211 5.67 -33.80 8.97
C ARG A 211 6.08 -35.11 9.66
N VAL A 212 5.64 -36.26 9.14
CA VAL A 212 5.93 -37.58 9.73
C VAL A 212 7.34 -38.08 9.39
N LEU A 213 8.04 -37.47 8.42
CA LEU A 213 9.40 -37.87 8.02
C LEU A 213 10.52 -37.22 8.84
N GLY A 214 10.19 -36.55 9.95
CA GLY A 214 11.13 -35.84 10.83
C GLY A 214 11.19 -36.38 12.27
N THR A 215 10.90 -37.66 12.48
CA THR A 215 11.12 -38.39 13.75
C THR A 215 11.93 -39.65 13.49
#